data_AF-A0ABD5RTZ1-F1
#
_entry.id   AF-A0ABD5RTZ1-F1
#
_cell.length_a   1.000
_cell.length_b   1.000
_cell.length_c   1.000
_cell.angle_alpha   90.00
_cell.angle_beta   90.00
_cell.angle_gamma   90.00
#
_symmetry.space_group_name_H-M   'P 1'
#
loop_
_entity.id
_entity.type
_entity.pdbx_description
1 polymer ?
#
loop_
_entity_poly.entity_id
_entity_poly.type
_entity_poly.pdbx_seq_one_letter_code
_entity_poly.pdbx_strand_id
1 'polypeptide(L)' 'MSREDTTLLDDIDRTETELESLVEELWTGGIVTDDDAAEFSHRVETIAAELRACVEYAEDGPLANDEN' A
#
# COMPACT_ATOMS: atom_id res chain seq x y z
N MET A 1 -11.09 2.13 16.07
CA MET A 1 -10.92 1.12 15.03
C MET A 1 -12.18 0.28 14.94
N SER A 2 -12.98 0.50 13.89
CA SER A 2 -14.10 -0.39 13.58
C SER A 2 -13.52 -1.73 13.12
N ARG A 3 -14.28 -2.82 13.26
CA ARG A 3 -13.85 -4.15 12.82
C ARG A 3 -13.55 -4.20 11.30
N GLU A 4 -14.14 -3.29 10.54
CA GLU A 4 -13.96 -3.13 9.09
C GLU A 4 -12.64 -2.43 8.73
N ASP A 5 -12.10 -1.58 9.61
CA ASP A 5 -10.86 -0.84 9.36
C ASP A 5 -9.62 -1.73 9.56
N THR A 6 -9.65 -2.60 10.58
CA THR A 6 -8.63 -3.64 10.77
C THR A 6 -8.57 -4.58 9.56
N THR A 7 -9.73 -4.92 8.97
CA THR A 7 -9.76 -5.75 7.76
C THR A 7 -9.21 -5.03 6.53
N LEU A 8 -9.34 -3.70 6.45
CA LEU A 8 -8.79 -2.89 5.36
C LEU A 8 -7.26 -2.78 5.42
N LEU A 9 -6.69 -2.56 6.60
CA LEU A 9 -5.22 -2.57 6.78
C LEU A 9 -4.63 -3.95 6.48
N ASP A 10 -5.27 -5.02 6.95
CA ASP A 10 -4.87 -6.39 6.63
C ASP A 10 -4.94 -6.68 5.12
N ASP A 11 -5.95 -6.14 4.42
CA ASP A 11 -6.08 -6.28 2.96
C ASP A 11 -5.01 -5.49 2.19
N ILE A 12 -4.61 -4.30 2.69
CA ILE A 12 -3.50 -3.51 2.11
C ILE A 12 -2.19 -4.30 2.26
N ASP A 13 -1.88 -4.81 3.45
CA ASP A 13 -0.65 -5.55 3.73
C ASP A 13 -0.56 -6.84 2.90
N ARG A 14 -1.68 -7.56 2.75
CA ARG A 14 -1.74 -8.74 1.85
C ARG A 14 -1.46 -8.34 0.41
N THR A 15 -2.09 -7.28 -0.08
CA THR A 15 -1.95 -6.84 -1.48
C THR A 15 -0.53 -6.35 -1.77
N GLU A 16 0.11 -5.63 -0.85
CA GLU A 16 1.51 -5.22 -0.94
C GLU A 16 2.41 -6.47 -1.09
N THR A 17 2.23 -7.47 -0.22
CA THR A 17 2.99 -8.72 -0.27
C THR A 17 2.79 -9.48 -1.59
N GLU A 18 1.55 -9.56 -2.10
CA GLU A 18 1.24 -10.23 -3.38
C GLU A 18 1.90 -9.51 -4.57
N LEU A 19 1.90 -8.17 -4.56
CA LEU A 19 2.52 -7.38 -5.63
C LEU A 19 4.04 -7.44 -5.57
N GLU A 20 4.65 -7.38 -4.39
CA GLU A 20 6.10 -7.56 -4.21
C GLU A 20 6.54 -8.95 -4.72
N SER A 21 5.78 -10.00 -4.39
CA SER A 21 6.03 -11.36 -4.89
C SER A 21 5.95 -11.42 -6.41
N LEU A 22 4.95 -10.76 -7.02
CA LEU A 22 4.82 -10.69 -8.48
C LEU A 22 6.02 -9.97 -9.13
N VAL A 23 6.50 -8.88 -8.54
CA VAL A 23 7.70 -8.17 -9.04
C VAL A 23 8.92 -9.08 -8.99
N GLU A 24 9.13 -9.81 -7.90
CA GLU A 24 10.22 -10.78 -7.77
C GLU A 24 10.12 -11.92 -8.80
N GLU A 25 8.92 -12.45 -9.04
CA GLU A 25 8.67 -13.48 -10.06
C GLU A 25 8.99 -12.99 -11.47
N LEU A 26 8.54 -11.78 -11.82
CA LEU A 26 8.81 -11.17 -13.13
C LEU A 26 10.29 -10.88 -13.34
N TRP A 27 10.98 -10.44 -12.29
CA TRP A 27 12.42 -10.18 -12.30
C TRP A 27 13.22 -11.48 -12.43
N THR A 28 12.93 -12.49 -11.60
CA THR A 28 13.57 -13.82 -11.66
C THR A 28 13.32 -14.52 -12.99
N GLY A 29 12.13 -14.30 -13.58
CA GLY A 29 11.77 -14.78 -14.91
C GLY A 29 12.47 -14.05 -16.06
N GLY A 30 13.22 -12.97 -15.79
CA GLY A 30 13.89 -12.15 -16.78
C GLY A 30 12.93 -11.37 -17.69
N ILE A 31 11.67 -11.16 -17.25
CA ILE A 31 10.66 -10.40 -17.99
C ILE A 31 10.91 -8.90 -17.84
N VAL A 32 11.36 -8.48 -16.66
CA VAL A 32 11.68 -7.09 -16.33
C VAL A 32 13.14 -6.96 -15.93
N THR A 33 13.71 -5.76 -16.09
CA THR A 33 15.09 -5.48 -15.70
C THR A 33 15.22 -5.17 -14.21
N ASP A 34 16.46 -5.06 -13.71
CA ASP A 34 16.73 -4.63 -12.33
C ASP A 34 16.14 -3.24 -12.04
N ASP A 35 16.27 -2.31 -13.00
CA ASP A 35 15.73 -0.95 -12.90
C ASP A 35 14.19 -0.95 -12.86
N ASP A 36 13.55 -1.77 -13.70
CA ASP A 36 12.10 -1.92 -13.71
C ASP A 36 11.60 -2.54 -12.39
N ALA A 37 12.27 -3.56 -11.88
CA ALA A 37 11.92 -4.20 -10.61
C ALA A 37 12.02 -3.21 -9.45
N ALA A 38 13.09 -2.41 -9.39
CA ALA A 38 13.25 -1.36 -8.39
C ALA A 38 12.16 -0.27 -8.50
N GLU A 39 11.80 0.15 -9.72
CA GLU A 39 10.72 1.12 -9.93
C GLU A 39 9.36 0.55 -9.48
N PHE A 40 9.07 -0.72 -9.81
CA PHE A 40 7.81 -1.35 -9.41
C PHE A 40 7.72 -1.55 -7.91
N SER A 41 8.76 -2.07 -7.25
CA SER A 41 8.79 -2.20 -5.78
C SER A 41 8.58 -0.86 -5.11
N HIS A 42 9.27 0.20 -5.56
CA HIS A 42 9.09 1.54 -5.01
C HIS A 42 7.66 2.07 -5.16
N ARG A 43 7.02 1.81 -6.32
CA ARG A 43 5.61 2.19 -6.54
C ARG A 43 4.66 1.43 -5.62
N VAL A 44 4.87 0.13 -5.43
CA VAL A 44 4.06 -0.71 -4.54
C VAL A 44 4.12 -0.17 -3.11
N GLU A 45 5.33 0.05 -2.59
CA GLU A 45 5.55 0.64 -1.26
C GLU A 45 4.87 2.01 -1.11
N THR A 46 5.01 2.88 -2.13
CA THR A 46 4.44 4.23 -2.11
C THR A 46 2.92 4.18 -2.04
N ILE A 47 2.28 3.38 -2.90
CA ILE A 47 0.81 3.27 -2.92
C ILE A 47 0.29 2.64 -1.62
N ALA A 48 0.94 1.60 -1.10
CA ALA A 48 0.56 0.99 0.16
C ALA A 48 0.67 2.00 1.33
N ALA A 49 1.73 2.81 1.37
CA ALA A 49 1.88 3.88 2.35
C ALA A 49 0.78 4.96 2.22
N GLU A 50 0.45 5.39 1.00
CA GLU A 50 -0.63 6.35 0.76
C GLU A 50 -1.99 5.81 1.20
N LEU A 51 -2.27 4.53 0.93
CA LEU A 51 -3.51 3.88 1.35
C LEU A 51 -3.60 3.76 2.87
N ARG A 52 -2.52 3.36 3.56
CA ARG A 52 -2.46 3.34 5.04
C ARG A 52 -2.74 4.74 5.60
N ALA A 53 -2.09 5.77 5.05
CA ALA A 53 -2.33 7.15 5.46
C ALA A 53 -3.78 7.60 5.22
N CYS A 54 -4.43 7.14 4.14
CA CYS A 54 -5.85 7.42 3.90
C CYS A 54 -6.76 6.74 4.93
N VAL A 55 -6.46 5.50 5.32
CA VAL A 55 -7.20 4.79 6.38
C VAL A 55 -7.02 5.52 7.72
N GLU A 56 -5.78 5.84 8.11
CA GLU A 56 -5.49 6.60 9.32
C GLU A 56 -6.21 7.96 9.32
N TYR A 57 -6.17 8.70 8.21
CA TYR A 57 -6.87 9.97 8.08
C TYR A 57 -8.40 9.83 8.17
N ALA A 58 -8.97 8.73 7.65
CA ALA A 58 -10.38 8.45 7.79
C ALA A 58 -10.76 8.11 9.25
N GLU A 59 -9.87 7.45 9.99
CA GLU A 59 -10.06 7.13 11.41
C GLU A 59 -9.89 8.36 12.33
N ASP A 60 -8.90 9.21 12.07
CA ASP A 60 -8.63 10.44 12.84
C ASP A 60 -9.52 11.62 12.42
N GLY A 61 -10.09 11.56 11.21
CA GLY A 61 -11.11 12.46 10.68
C GLY A 61 -10.59 13.81 10.10
N PRO A 62 -11.22 14.33 9.03
CA PRO A 62 -11.12 15.75 8.64
C PRO A 62 -11.74 16.75 9.62
N LEU A 63 -12.41 16.31 10.70
CA LEU A 63 -13.31 17.16 11.50
C LEU A 63 -12.65 17.86 12.70
N ALA A 64 -11.32 17.84 12.83
CA ALA A 64 -10.66 18.66 13.85
C ALA A 64 -10.53 20.16 13.47
N ASN A 65 -10.91 20.56 12.24
CA ASN A 65 -10.77 21.94 11.74
C ASN A 65 -12.05 22.50 11.09
N ASP A 66 -13.23 22.18 11.61
CA ASP A 66 -14.45 22.95 11.34
C ASP A 66 -15.13 23.27 12.68
N GLU A 67 -14.48 24.10 13.51
CA GLU A 67 -15.12 24.92 14.55
C GLU A 67 -14.08 25.83 15.25
N ASN A 68 -13.88 27.04 14.69
CA ASN A 68 -13.94 28.33 15.43
C ASN A 68 -13.81 29.53 14.47
#